data_AF-A0A2E3W3E1-F1
#
_entry.id   AF-A0A2E3W3E1-F1
#
_cell.length_a   1.000
_cell.length_b   1.000
_cell.length_c   1.000
_cell.angle_alpha   90.00
_cell.angle_beta   90.00
_cell.angle_gamma   90.00
#
_symmetry.space_group_name_H-M   'P 1'
#
loop_
_entity.id
_entity.type
_entity.pdbx_description
1 polymer ?
#
loop_
_entity_poly.entity_id
_entity_poly.type
_entity_poly.pdbx_seq_one_letter_code
_entity_poly.pdbx_strand_id
1 'polypeptide(L)'
;MSVLCAIPLFLSLCMSVLAFLLKGDKRFEKIGLLGFAGLVVSSGALLYYSAMNGLLILEIGGWRMPYGISMQVDVFSATINFFISILGLCAYMFSLDEIKEKRSRAGYYSAMFTLFAGANGVLLTGDLFNMYVWVEVLVVSSFLLLSMGQNKKQIKGALPYVLLNFLGSMFILSSIGLIYGLTGALNFAQISLLMDGLGIGPSATFGALFLAGFGIKCAIFPLFFWLPESYHRPPAAVSAFFAGVVTKVGVCALFKVYGLLFYKHMEVFQGALIWIGVFTMVSGVIGAVALYDVRRVLSYHIISQIGYMIFGLGLFGAKAWAASIFFIVHNILAKSNLFFIGAEMNRLGGSYNLQKTRGLYNFYPLISLLFFISAFSLTGIPPFSGFWGKLGLVEAGFEANEYLASSFALLVGLLTTYSMVKIWILGFWETPKSEKCRGPKNKYQMKRIVPIFILSMLSLYIGLWPEMLLSLSKQGSEQLLRPKLYQEQILGGVR
;
A
#
# COMPACT_ATOMS: atom_id res chain seq x y z
N MET A 1 7.21 27.49 -2.75
CA MET A 1 7.59 26.08 -2.97
C MET A 1 7.05 25.16 -1.88
N SER A 2 7.18 25.51 -0.59
CA SER A 2 6.66 24.73 0.55
C SER A 2 5.17 24.37 0.45
N VAL A 3 4.32 25.26 -0.07
CA VAL A 3 2.87 25.04 -0.26
C VAL A 3 2.55 23.80 -1.11
N LEU A 4 3.46 23.39 -2.00
CA LEU A 4 3.29 22.18 -2.82
C LEU A 4 3.06 20.92 -1.97
N CYS A 5 3.65 20.84 -0.77
CA CYS A 5 3.49 19.70 0.15
C CYS A 5 2.03 19.48 0.56
N ALA A 6 1.26 20.57 0.66
CA ALA A 6 -0.13 20.55 1.07
C ALA A 6 -1.09 20.15 -0.06
N ILE A 7 -0.74 20.40 -1.33
CA ILE A 7 -1.67 20.29 -2.46
C ILE A 7 -2.32 18.90 -2.56
N PRO A 8 -1.60 17.76 -2.50
CA PRO A 8 -2.25 16.44 -2.61
C PRO A 8 -3.27 16.18 -1.50
N LEU A 9 -2.97 16.60 -0.26
CA LEU A 9 -3.88 16.41 0.87
C LEU A 9 -5.12 17.30 0.72
N PHE A 10 -4.92 18.61 0.52
CA PHE A 10 -6.02 19.57 0.41
C PHE A 10 -6.91 19.27 -0.78
N LEU A 11 -6.33 18.93 -1.95
CA LEU A 11 -7.10 18.55 -3.13
C LEU A 11 -7.98 17.33 -2.82
N SER A 12 -7.46 16.32 -2.11
CA SER A 12 -8.23 15.13 -1.73
C SER A 12 -9.40 15.46 -0.81
N LEU A 13 -9.20 16.34 0.17
CA LEU A 13 -10.25 16.78 1.08
C LEU A 13 -11.32 17.61 0.36
N CYS A 14 -10.91 18.61 -0.44
CA CYS A 14 -11.83 19.42 -1.23
C CYS A 14 -12.66 18.55 -2.20
N MET A 15 -12.02 17.60 -2.87
CA MET A 15 -12.71 16.66 -3.76
C MET A 15 -13.65 15.73 -3.01
N SER A 16 -13.32 15.32 -1.78
CA SER A 16 -14.23 14.53 -0.94
C SER A 16 -15.48 15.32 -0.55
N VAL A 17 -15.33 16.56 -0.11
CA VAL A 17 -16.46 17.44 0.23
C VAL A 17 -17.31 17.71 -1.00
N LEU A 18 -16.69 18.01 -2.15
CA LEU A 18 -17.41 18.24 -3.40
C LEU A 18 -18.15 16.97 -3.87
N ALA A 19 -17.55 15.79 -3.72
CA ALA A 19 -18.19 14.50 -3.99
C ALA A 19 -19.42 14.26 -3.10
N PHE A 20 -19.34 14.73 -1.85
CA PHE A 20 -20.43 14.61 -0.88
C PHE A 20 -21.60 15.54 -1.24
N LEU A 21 -21.31 16.78 -1.64
CA LEU A 21 -22.31 17.77 -2.04
C LEU A 21 -23.00 17.39 -3.36
N LEU A 22 -22.25 16.79 -4.29
CA LEU A 22 -22.73 16.37 -5.61
C LEU A 22 -23.07 14.87 -5.67
N LYS A 23 -23.48 14.26 -4.55
CA LYS A 23 -23.80 12.82 -4.48
C LYS A 23 -24.84 12.42 -5.52
N GLY A 24 -24.48 11.47 -6.37
CA GLY A 24 -25.36 10.94 -7.42
C GLY A 24 -25.45 11.82 -8.67
N ASP A 25 -24.84 13.01 -8.69
CA ASP A 25 -24.75 13.83 -9.90
C ASP A 25 -23.68 13.25 -10.83
N LYS A 26 -24.08 12.91 -12.07
CA LYS A 26 -23.17 12.38 -13.10
C LYS A 26 -22.08 13.37 -13.50
N ARG A 27 -22.28 14.67 -13.28
CA ARG A 27 -21.23 15.69 -13.49
C ARG A 27 -20.01 15.43 -12.61
N PHE A 28 -20.23 14.88 -11.42
CA PHE A 28 -19.12 14.56 -10.51
C PHE A 28 -18.19 13.48 -11.07
N GLU A 29 -18.66 12.58 -11.96
CA GLU A 29 -17.79 11.58 -12.60
C GLU A 29 -16.62 12.22 -13.38
N LYS A 30 -16.89 13.33 -14.09
CA LYS A 30 -15.86 14.07 -14.82
C LYS A 30 -14.97 14.88 -13.88
N ILE A 31 -15.59 15.54 -12.90
CA ILE A 31 -14.88 16.37 -11.92
C ILE A 31 -13.93 15.51 -11.09
N GLY A 32 -14.37 14.33 -10.62
CA GLY A 32 -13.53 13.40 -9.88
C GLY A 32 -12.37 12.85 -10.70
N LEU A 33 -12.55 12.64 -12.01
CA LEU A 33 -11.45 12.26 -12.89
C LEU A 33 -10.38 13.36 -12.96
N LEU A 34 -10.80 14.62 -13.10
CA LEU A 34 -9.91 15.78 -13.04
C LEU A 34 -9.24 15.91 -11.67
N GLY A 35 -9.95 15.63 -10.58
CA GLY A 35 -9.41 15.60 -9.22
C GLY A 35 -8.27 14.60 -9.07
N PHE A 36 -8.48 13.34 -9.51
CA PHE A 36 -7.41 12.33 -9.48
C PHE A 36 -6.27 12.63 -10.45
N ALA A 37 -6.54 13.20 -11.63
CA ALA A 37 -5.50 13.67 -12.53
C ALA A 37 -4.65 14.78 -11.87
N GLY A 38 -5.30 15.72 -11.18
CA GLY A 38 -4.63 16.76 -10.38
C GLY A 38 -3.80 16.17 -9.22
N LEU A 39 -4.25 15.08 -8.60
CA LEU A 39 -3.46 14.35 -7.59
C LEU A 39 -2.21 13.70 -8.19
N VAL A 40 -2.30 13.09 -9.38
CA VAL A 40 -1.13 12.55 -10.08
C VAL A 40 -0.14 13.66 -10.44
N VAL A 41 -0.62 14.78 -10.97
CA VAL A 41 0.25 15.91 -11.34
C VAL A 41 0.91 16.54 -10.11
N SER A 42 0.15 16.79 -9.05
CA SER A 42 0.69 17.41 -7.82
C SER A 42 1.64 16.49 -7.07
N SER A 43 1.36 15.19 -6.99
CA SER A 43 2.28 14.21 -6.40
C SER A 43 3.53 13.99 -7.24
N GLY A 44 3.43 14.04 -8.58
CA GLY A 44 4.58 13.99 -9.48
C GLY A 44 5.48 15.21 -9.36
N ALA A 45 4.88 16.41 -9.28
CA ALA A 45 5.63 17.63 -8.99
C ALA A 45 6.32 17.54 -7.62
N LEU A 46 5.60 17.07 -6.60
CA LEU A 46 6.16 16.91 -5.25
C LEU A 46 7.36 15.93 -5.23
N LEU A 47 7.27 14.81 -5.94
CA LEU A 47 8.37 13.88 -6.13
C LEU A 47 9.56 14.52 -6.83
N TYR A 48 9.33 15.23 -7.94
CA TYR A 48 10.39 15.92 -8.66
C TYR A 48 11.13 16.94 -7.78
N TYR A 49 10.40 17.79 -7.05
CA TYR A 49 11.02 18.78 -6.18
C TYR A 49 11.74 18.16 -4.98
N SER A 50 11.22 17.08 -4.39
CA SER A 50 11.90 16.38 -3.29
C SER A 50 13.15 15.64 -3.76
N ALA A 51 13.13 15.04 -4.96
CA ALA A 51 14.32 14.41 -5.54
C ALA A 51 15.45 15.42 -5.83
N MET A 52 15.12 16.67 -6.17
CA MET A 52 16.10 17.72 -6.44
C MET A 52 16.60 18.45 -5.19
N ASN A 53 15.72 18.71 -4.22
CA ASN A 53 16.02 19.58 -3.07
C ASN A 53 16.13 18.82 -1.75
N GLY A 54 15.85 17.52 -1.73
CA GLY A 54 15.80 16.71 -0.52
C GLY A 54 14.46 16.82 0.23
N LEU A 55 14.54 16.92 1.56
CA LEU A 55 13.38 17.01 2.43
C LEU A 55 12.68 18.37 2.26
N LEU A 56 11.40 18.32 1.91
CA LEU A 56 10.54 19.51 1.81
C LEU A 56 9.72 19.66 3.09
N ILE A 57 9.70 20.87 3.65
CA ILE A 57 9.00 21.17 4.89
C ILE A 57 7.99 22.29 4.68
N LEU A 58 6.79 22.11 5.23
CA LEU A 58 5.76 23.15 5.31
C LEU A 58 5.22 23.22 6.73
N GLU A 59 5.36 24.38 7.36
CA GLU A 59 4.72 24.70 8.64
C GLU A 59 3.25 25.07 8.42
N ILE A 60 2.34 24.36 9.09
CA ILE A 60 0.90 24.63 8.96
C ILE A 60 0.51 25.73 9.95
N GLY A 61 -0.19 26.75 9.45
CA GLY A 61 -0.81 27.79 10.28
C GLY A 61 0.14 28.86 10.81
N GLY A 62 1.39 28.91 10.32
CA GLY A 62 2.37 29.94 10.73
C GLY A 62 2.95 29.75 12.13
N TRP A 63 2.63 28.63 12.79
CA TRP A 63 3.25 28.24 14.06
C TRP A 63 4.64 27.69 13.78
N ARG A 64 5.67 28.32 14.38
CA ARG A 64 7.04 27.85 14.26
C ARG A 64 7.17 26.43 14.79
N MET A 65 7.92 25.60 14.07
CA MET A 65 8.37 24.33 14.61
C MET A 65 9.18 24.59 15.90
N PRO A 66 8.98 23.77 16.94
CA PRO A 66 8.28 22.49 16.93
C PRO A 66 6.81 22.52 17.42
N TYR A 67 6.25 23.70 17.73
CA TYR A 67 4.93 23.81 18.36
C TYR A 67 3.74 23.63 17.39
N GLY A 68 4.00 23.77 16.09
CA GLY A 68 3.01 23.57 15.02
C GLY A 68 3.10 22.21 14.34
N ILE A 69 2.02 21.82 13.66
CA ILE A 69 2.02 20.67 12.76
C ILE A 69 2.87 21.02 11.53
N SER A 70 3.80 20.13 11.18
CA SER A 70 4.58 20.23 9.94
C SER A 70 4.21 19.12 8.98
N MET A 71 4.19 19.45 7.69
CA MET A 71 4.28 18.47 6.61
C MET A 71 5.74 18.31 6.23
N GLN A 72 6.19 17.05 6.19
CA GLN A 72 7.56 16.67 5.92
C GLN A 72 7.52 15.65 4.79
N VAL A 73 8.05 16.07 3.63
CA VAL A 73 8.01 15.27 2.40
C VAL A 73 9.42 14.96 1.96
N ASP A 74 9.82 13.72 2.21
CA ASP A 74 11.04 13.11 1.70
C ASP A 74 10.78 12.34 0.39
N VAL A 75 11.86 11.89 -0.24
CA VAL A 75 11.80 11.15 -1.51
C VAL A 75 11.05 9.83 -1.34
N PHE A 76 11.13 9.20 -0.17
CA PHE A 76 10.39 7.98 0.16
C PHE A 76 8.87 8.22 0.11
N SER A 77 8.35 9.12 0.93
CA SER A 77 6.94 9.48 1.00
C SER A 77 6.42 10.03 -0.32
N ALA A 78 7.22 10.86 -1.02
CA ALA A 78 6.82 11.39 -2.32
C ALA A 78 6.70 10.31 -3.40
N THR A 79 7.63 9.34 -3.41
CA THR A 79 7.62 8.21 -4.35
C THR A 79 6.36 7.37 -4.14
N ILE A 80 6.09 6.98 -2.89
CA ILE A 80 4.90 6.17 -2.58
C ILE A 80 3.60 6.94 -2.88
N ASN A 81 3.55 8.23 -2.53
CA ASN A 81 2.40 9.10 -2.80
C ASN A 81 2.09 9.22 -4.30
N PHE A 82 3.12 9.31 -5.15
CA PHE A 82 2.96 9.38 -6.60
C PHE A 82 2.34 8.11 -7.18
N PHE A 83 2.87 6.94 -6.83
CA PHE A 83 2.33 5.66 -7.33
C PHE A 83 0.94 5.35 -6.76
N ILE A 84 0.65 5.75 -5.52
CA ILE A 84 -0.70 5.69 -4.95
C ILE A 84 -1.66 6.60 -5.72
N SER A 85 -1.23 7.79 -6.15
CA SER A 85 -2.04 8.70 -6.98
C SER A 85 -2.38 8.11 -8.34
N ILE A 86 -1.42 7.45 -9.00
CA ILE A 86 -1.67 6.73 -10.27
C ILE A 86 -2.70 5.62 -10.04
N LEU A 87 -2.53 4.83 -8.97
CA LEU A 87 -3.51 3.80 -8.61
C LEU A 87 -4.89 4.40 -8.32
N GLY A 88 -4.96 5.54 -7.62
CA GLY A 88 -6.20 6.25 -7.34
C GLY A 88 -6.94 6.63 -8.62
N LEU A 89 -6.24 7.19 -9.60
CA LEU A 89 -6.80 7.49 -10.91
C LEU A 89 -7.32 6.24 -11.62
N CYS A 90 -6.52 5.17 -11.67
CA CYS A 90 -6.91 3.89 -12.28
C CYS A 90 -8.15 3.28 -11.59
N ALA A 91 -8.17 3.26 -10.25
CA ALA A 91 -9.29 2.77 -9.47
C ALA A 91 -10.55 3.61 -9.67
N TYR A 92 -10.40 4.94 -9.78
CA TYR A 92 -11.52 5.83 -10.04
C TYR A 92 -12.12 5.57 -11.42
N MET A 93 -11.28 5.51 -12.46
CA MET A 93 -11.70 5.17 -13.82
C MET A 93 -12.42 3.81 -13.88
N PHE A 94 -11.88 2.79 -13.21
CA PHE A 94 -12.50 1.47 -13.13
C PHE A 94 -13.86 1.52 -12.42
N SER A 95 -13.96 2.33 -11.36
CA SER A 95 -15.18 2.49 -10.57
C SER A 95 -16.32 3.16 -11.36
N LEU A 96 -16.02 3.99 -12.36
CA LEU A 96 -17.02 4.67 -13.22
C LEU A 96 -17.90 3.71 -14.03
N ASP A 97 -17.49 2.45 -14.20
CA ASP A 97 -18.32 1.40 -14.80
C ASP A 97 -18.85 0.41 -13.74
N GLU A 98 -18.04 0.05 -12.75
CA GLU A 98 -18.43 -0.95 -11.74
C GLU A 98 -19.46 -0.43 -10.73
N ILE A 99 -19.38 0.83 -10.34
CA ILE A 99 -20.18 1.40 -9.26
C ILE A 99 -21.51 1.92 -9.80
N LYS A 100 -22.59 1.25 -9.39
CA LYS A 100 -23.96 1.63 -9.73
C LYS A 100 -24.43 2.88 -8.99
N GLU A 101 -25.44 3.53 -9.54
CA GLU A 101 -26.02 4.79 -9.04
C GLU A 101 -26.40 4.75 -7.55
N LYS A 102 -26.99 3.64 -7.06
CA LYS A 102 -27.33 3.48 -5.63
C LYS A 102 -26.12 3.65 -4.71
N ARG A 103 -24.95 3.12 -5.10
CA ARG A 103 -23.70 3.26 -4.33
C ARG A 103 -23.06 4.64 -4.50
N SER A 104 -23.15 5.22 -5.71
CA SER A 104 -22.73 6.60 -5.96
C SER A 104 -23.48 7.58 -5.03
N ARG A 105 -24.82 7.48 -4.98
CA ARG A 105 -25.69 8.27 -4.08
C ARG A 105 -25.41 8.03 -2.59
N ALA A 106 -24.94 6.84 -2.22
CA ALA A 106 -24.52 6.52 -0.85
C ALA A 106 -23.19 7.19 -0.43
N GLY A 107 -22.53 7.93 -1.33
CA GLY A 107 -21.29 8.67 -1.03
C GLY A 107 -20.01 7.91 -1.34
N TYR A 108 -20.04 6.92 -2.23
CA TYR A 108 -18.86 6.13 -2.63
C TYR A 108 -17.65 7.01 -2.99
N TYR A 109 -17.84 8.00 -3.87
CA TYR A 109 -16.73 8.83 -4.33
C TYR A 109 -16.17 9.74 -3.23
N SER A 110 -17.02 10.23 -2.33
CA SER A 110 -16.57 10.98 -1.15
C SER A 110 -15.71 10.10 -0.25
N ALA A 111 -16.18 8.89 0.08
CA ALA A 111 -15.40 7.95 0.88
C ALA A 111 -14.07 7.57 0.20
N MET A 112 -14.04 7.44 -1.13
CA MET A 112 -12.82 7.17 -1.88
C MET A 112 -11.80 8.33 -1.80
N PHE A 113 -12.24 9.58 -1.97
CA PHE A 113 -11.36 10.74 -1.80
C PHE A 113 -10.92 10.96 -0.34
N THR A 114 -11.79 10.71 0.65
CA THR A 114 -11.41 10.76 2.07
C THR A 114 -10.37 9.70 2.42
N LEU A 115 -10.51 8.50 1.87
CA LEU A 115 -9.53 7.44 2.04
C LEU A 115 -8.18 7.86 1.44
N PHE A 116 -8.20 8.49 0.26
CA PHE A 116 -7.00 9.03 -0.37
C PHE A 116 -6.36 10.15 0.47
N ALA A 117 -7.17 11.04 1.05
CA ALA A 117 -6.69 12.06 2.00
C ALA A 117 -6.01 11.43 3.21
N GLY A 118 -6.59 10.36 3.78
CA GLY A 118 -5.97 9.56 4.84
C GLY A 118 -4.61 9.01 4.44
N ALA A 119 -4.50 8.40 3.25
CA ALA A 119 -3.24 7.86 2.75
C ALA A 119 -2.16 8.95 2.59
N ASN A 120 -2.50 10.08 1.96
CA ASN A 120 -1.59 11.21 1.80
C ASN A 120 -1.16 11.79 3.15
N GLY A 121 -2.11 11.94 4.09
CA GLY A 121 -1.84 12.50 5.40
C GLY A 121 -0.83 11.66 6.21
N VAL A 122 -0.94 10.33 6.17
CA VAL A 122 0.03 9.44 6.83
C VAL A 122 1.43 9.55 6.20
N LEU A 123 1.52 9.65 4.88
CA LEU A 123 2.82 9.73 4.19
C LEU A 123 3.50 11.08 4.42
N LEU A 124 2.74 12.17 4.33
CA LEU A 124 3.28 13.55 4.28
C LEU A 124 3.37 14.24 5.64
N THR A 125 2.90 13.62 6.72
CA THR A 125 2.97 14.20 8.08
C THR A 125 4.38 14.15 8.68
N GLY A 126 4.73 15.22 9.39
CA GLY A 126 5.91 15.34 10.25
C GLY A 126 5.64 15.16 11.75
N ASP A 127 4.41 14.82 12.12
CA ASP A 127 3.96 14.65 13.50
C ASP A 127 3.31 13.28 13.70
N LEU A 128 3.63 12.65 14.84
CA LEU A 128 3.24 11.29 15.19
C LEU A 128 1.76 11.18 15.59
N PHE A 129 1.21 12.17 16.30
CA PHE A 129 -0.22 12.22 16.61
C PHE A 129 -1.04 12.54 15.36
N ASN A 130 -0.56 13.46 14.52
CA ASN A 130 -1.19 13.74 13.23
C ASN A 130 -1.16 12.49 12.32
N MET A 131 -0.08 11.69 12.35
CA MET A 131 -0.04 10.38 11.68
C MET A 131 -1.18 9.46 12.16
N TYR A 132 -1.38 9.36 13.49
CA TYR A 132 -2.50 8.60 14.06
C TYR A 132 -3.86 9.09 13.55
N VAL A 133 -4.09 10.41 13.53
CA VAL A 133 -5.34 10.99 13.00
C VAL A 133 -5.57 10.58 11.54
N TRP A 134 -4.56 10.67 10.68
CA TRP A 134 -4.70 10.27 9.28
C TRP A 134 -4.88 8.77 9.09
N VAL A 135 -4.28 7.95 9.95
CA VAL A 135 -4.54 6.51 10.02
C VAL A 135 -6.01 6.23 10.34
N GLU A 136 -6.61 6.97 11.29
CA GLU A 136 -8.04 6.81 11.60
C GLU A 136 -8.94 7.25 10.45
N VAL A 137 -8.63 8.38 9.80
CA VAL A 137 -9.35 8.83 8.60
C VAL A 137 -9.31 7.75 7.51
N LEU A 138 -8.15 7.11 7.31
CA LEU A 138 -7.98 6.01 6.35
C LEU A 138 -8.84 4.79 6.73
N VAL A 139 -8.84 4.38 8.01
CA VAL A 139 -9.58 3.21 8.51
C VAL A 139 -11.09 3.42 8.44
N VAL A 140 -11.59 4.57 8.91
CA VAL A 140 -13.02 4.90 8.88
C VAL A 140 -13.53 4.95 7.44
N SER A 141 -12.79 5.59 6.54
CA SER A 141 -13.16 5.65 5.12
C SER A 141 -13.16 4.26 4.47
N SER A 142 -12.19 3.41 4.83
CA SER A 142 -12.13 2.02 4.38
C SER A 142 -13.33 1.20 4.86
N PHE A 143 -13.72 1.37 6.13
CA PHE A 143 -14.90 0.71 6.70
C PHE A 143 -16.20 1.14 5.99
N LEU A 144 -16.35 2.43 5.69
CA LEU A 144 -17.47 2.94 4.89
C LEU A 144 -17.52 2.24 3.52
N LEU A 145 -16.40 2.17 2.79
CA LEU A 145 -16.35 1.51 1.48
C LEU A 145 -16.62 0.00 1.55
N LEU A 146 -16.18 -0.69 2.61
CA LEU A 146 -16.45 -2.12 2.82
C LEU A 146 -17.93 -2.41 3.05
N SER A 147 -18.57 -1.59 3.86
CA SER A 147 -19.98 -1.73 4.27
C SER A 147 -20.96 -1.21 3.21
N MET A 148 -20.51 -0.35 2.28
CA MET A 148 -21.31 0.21 1.19
C MET A 148 -21.86 -0.87 0.23
N GLY A 149 -23.16 -1.13 0.36
CA GLY A 149 -23.91 -2.13 -0.41
C GLY A 149 -24.94 -2.89 0.43
N GLN A 150 -24.89 -2.75 1.77
CA GLN A 150 -25.94 -3.20 2.71
C GLN A 150 -26.29 -4.69 2.60
N ASN A 151 -25.38 -5.55 2.13
CA ASN A 151 -25.61 -6.99 2.09
C ASN A 151 -24.94 -7.68 3.29
N LYS A 152 -25.57 -8.76 3.78
CA LYS A 152 -25.09 -9.52 4.96
C LYS A 152 -23.64 -10.00 4.80
N LYS A 153 -23.21 -10.32 3.57
CA LYS A 153 -21.84 -10.79 3.28
C LYS A 153 -20.80 -9.68 3.49
N GLN A 154 -21.06 -8.45 3.06
CA GLN A 154 -20.18 -7.30 3.22
C GLN A 154 -20.04 -6.91 4.69
N ILE A 155 -21.15 -6.90 5.44
CA ILE A 155 -21.13 -6.59 6.88
C ILE A 155 -20.29 -7.62 7.66
N LYS A 156 -20.46 -8.92 7.35
CA LYS A 156 -19.63 -9.99 7.95
C LYS A 156 -18.14 -9.80 7.68
N GLY A 157 -17.75 -9.17 6.56
CA GLY A 157 -16.35 -8.85 6.28
C GLY A 157 -15.87 -7.54 6.89
N ALA A 158 -16.75 -6.57 7.04
CA ALA A 158 -16.40 -5.29 7.64
C ALA A 158 -16.18 -5.38 9.16
N LEU A 159 -16.81 -6.34 9.84
CA LEU A 159 -16.73 -6.46 11.30
C LEU A 159 -15.32 -6.88 11.80
N PRO A 160 -14.68 -7.96 11.29
CA PRO A 160 -13.30 -8.27 11.67
C PRO A 160 -12.33 -7.15 11.30
N TYR A 161 -12.57 -6.46 10.17
CA TYR A 161 -11.78 -5.31 9.75
C TYR A 161 -11.79 -4.20 10.80
N VAL A 162 -12.97 -3.70 11.18
CA VAL A 162 -13.08 -2.54 12.06
C VAL A 162 -12.63 -2.85 13.48
N LEU A 163 -12.98 -4.03 14.02
CA LEU A 163 -12.63 -4.42 15.38
C LEU A 163 -11.11 -4.55 15.56
N LEU A 164 -10.43 -5.27 14.66
CA LEU A 164 -8.98 -5.43 14.76
C LEU A 164 -8.26 -4.11 14.44
N ASN A 165 -8.70 -3.34 13.45
CA ASN A 165 -8.06 -2.05 13.17
C ASN A 165 -8.21 -1.06 14.31
N PHE A 166 -9.36 -1.05 15.00
CA PHE A 166 -9.59 -0.24 16.20
C PHE A 166 -8.68 -0.67 17.36
N LEU A 167 -8.51 -1.98 17.59
CA LEU A 167 -7.54 -2.49 18.56
C LEU A 167 -6.10 -2.06 18.20
N GLY A 168 -5.74 -2.11 16.92
CA GLY A 168 -4.45 -1.61 16.45
C GLY A 168 -4.26 -0.12 16.70
N SER A 169 -5.32 0.67 16.52
CA SER A 169 -5.33 2.10 16.83
C SER A 169 -5.14 2.39 18.32
N MET A 170 -5.68 1.55 19.21
CA MET A 170 -5.43 1.65 20.64
C MET A 170 -3.95 1.44 20.97
N PHE A 171 -3.30 0.43 20.40
CA PHE A 171 -1.85 0.23 20.63
C PHE A 171 -1.00 1.40 20.13
N ILE A 172 -1.30 1.93 18.94
CA ILE A 172 -0.62 3.11 18.40
C ILE A 172 -0.81 4.30 19.36
N LEU A 173 -2.05 4.61 19.74
CA LEU A 173 -2.35 5.74 20.62
C LEU A 173 -1.70 5.59 22.00
N SER A 174 -1.67 4.38 22.57
CA SER A 174 -0.97 4.10 23.82
C SER A 174 0.52 4.37 23.70
N SER A 175 1.17 3.95 22.61
CA SER A 175 2.59 4.24 22.38
C SER A 175 2.84 5.75 22.25
N ILE A 176 1.97 6.47 21.55
CA ILE A 176 2.06 7.93 21.40
C ILE A 176 1.89 8.62 22.77
N GLY A 177 0.90 8.19 23.56
CA GLY A 177 0.66 8.74 24.89
C GLY A 177 1.83 8.53 25.85
N LEU A 178 2.48 7.36 25.82
CA LEU A 178 3.66 7.08 26.63
C LEU A 178 4.89 7.88 26.18
N ILE A 179 5.13 8.00 24.87
CA ILE A 179 6.20 8.84 24.33
C ILE A 179 5.96 10.30 24.73
N TYR A 180 4.74 10.80 24.58
CA TYR A 180 4.40 12.16 24.97
C TYR A 180 4.57 12.37 26.49
N GLY A 181 4.18 11.39 27.31
CA GLY A 181 4.36 11.44 28.75
C GLY A 181 5.82 11.54 29.21
N LEU A 182 6.76 10.97 28.45
CA LEU A 182 8.20 11.04 28.77
C LEU A 182 8.93 12.20 28.08
N THR A 183 8.55 12.54 26.85
CA THR A 183 9.30 13.50 26.01
C THR A 183 8.64 14.87 25.92
N GLY A 184 7.34 14.96 26.19
CA GLY A 184 6.54 16.18 25.96
C GLY A 184 6.41 16.59 24.49
N ALA A 185 6.84 15.75 23.55
CA ALA A 185 6.92 16.06 22.12
C ALA A 185 6.04 15.13 21.26
N LEU A 186 5.55 15.66 20.14
CA LEU A 186 4.76 14.93 19.14
C LEU A 186 5.39 14.96 17.73
N ASN A 187 6.28 15.91 17.48
CA ASN A 187 7.02 16.04 16.23
C ASN A 187 8.13 14.98 16.11
N PHE A 188 8.25 14.32 14.95
CA PHE A 188 9.24 13.27 14.73
C PHE A 188 10.69 13.72 15.03
N ALA A 189 11.07 14.95 14.64
CA ALA A 189 12.44 15.44 14.81
C ALA A 189 12.79 15.65 16.28
N GLN A 190 11.86 16.19 17.08
CA GLN A 190 12.05 16.36 18.51
C GLN A 190 12.09 15.02 19.24
N ILE A 191 11.13 14.14 18.95
CA ILE A 191 11.07 12.82 19.59
C ILE A 191 12.37 12.06 19.28
N SER A 192 12.83 12.07 18.02
CA SER A 192 14.08 11.44 17.62
C SER A 192 15.27 11.89 18.48
N LEU A 193 15.39 13.19 18.77
CA LEU A 193 16.46 13.73 19.60
C LEU A 193 16.32 13.37 21.09
N LEU A 194 15.10 13.37 21.62
CA LEU A 194 14.83 13.06 23.03
C LEU A 194 14.92 11.56 23.32
N MET A 195 14.53 10.72 22.37
CA MET A 195 14.64 9.26 22.43
C MET A 195 16.10 8.81 22.53
N ASP A 196 17.05 9.57 21.97
CA ASP A 196 18.48 9.26 22.07
C ASP A 196 19.00 9.25 23.51
N GLY A 197 18.35 9.98 24.43
CA GLY A 197 18.66 9.99 25.86
C GLY A 197 17.90 8.95 26.67
N LEU A 198 16.93 8.24 26.06
CA LEU A 198 16.17 7.19 26.73
C LEU A 198 16.88 5.84 26.61
N GLY A 199 16.76 5.02 27.67
CA GLY A 199 17.31 3.67 27.66
C GLY A 199 16.58 2.71 26.69
N ILE A 200 17.14 1.51 26.55
CA ILE A 200 16.59 0.45 25.69
C ILE A 200 15.17 0.03 26.12
N GLY A 201 14.86 0.02 27.43
CA GLY A 201 13.57 -0.43 27.96
C GLY A 201 12.35 0.33 27.43
N PRO A 202 12.29 1.67 27.58
CA PRO A 202 11.24 2.48 26.97
C PRO A 202 11.15 2.31 25.45
N SER A 203 12.29 2.35 24.75
CA SER A 203 12.36 2.16 23.30
C SER A 203 11.73 0.83 22.87
N ALA A 204 12.12 -0.28 23.52
CA ALA A 204 11.58 -1.61 23.25
C ALA A 204 10.07 -1.67 23.44
N THR A 205 9.56 -1.05 24.51
CA THR A 205 8.11 -1.02 24.83
C THR A 205 7.34 -0.25 23.76
N PHE A 206 7.79 0.95 23.39
CA PHE A 206 7.11 1.78 22.38
C PHE A 206 7.17 1.13 21.00
N GLY A 207 8.33 0.61 20.61
CA GLY A 207 8.50 -0.11 19.36
C GLY A 207 7.59 -1.34 19.29
N ALA A 208 7.48 -2.12 20.36
CA ALA A 208 6.57 -3.28 20.41
C ALA A 208 5.10 -2.89 20.28
N LEU A 209 4.66 -1.79 20.92
CA LEU A 209 3.29 -1.28 20.78
C LEU A 209 3.02 -0.78 19.36
N PHE A 210 3.96 -0.07 18.73
CA PHE A 210 3.84 0.32 17.33
C PHE A 210 3.81 -0.90 16.40
N LEU A 211 4.65 -1.91 16.65
CA LEU A 211 4.65 -3.15 15.88
C LEU A 211 3.33 -3.90 16.01
N ALA A 212 2.75 -3.99 17.21
CA ALA A 212 1.44 -4.58 17.41
C ALA A 212 0.36 -3.78 16.67
N GLY A 213 0.34 -2.46 16.87
CA GLY A 213 -0.68 -1.58 16.30
C GLY A 213 -0.65 -1.48 14.78
N PHE A 214 0.49 -1.12 14.21
CA PHE A 214 0.68 -1.11 12.76
C PHE A 214 0.74 -2.52 12.17
N GLY A 215 1.19 -3.53 12.91
CA GLY A 215 1.18 -4.91 12.45
C GLY A 215 -0.21 -5.46 12.20
N ILE A 216 -1.20 -5.07 13.02
CA ILE A 216 -2.61 -5.34 12.71
C ILE A 216 -3.01 -4.64 11.40
N LYS A 217 -2.69 -3.35 11.24
CA LYS A 217 -3.05 -2.57 10.04
C LYS A 217 -2.37 -3.09 8.75
N CYS A 218 -1.17 -3.64 8.88
CA CYS A 218 -0.40 -4.23 7.79
C CYS A 218 -0.77 -5.69 7.52
N ALA A 219 -1.55 -6.34 8.39
CA ALA A 219 -1.83 -7.77 8.37
C ALA A 219 -0.55 -8.63 8.43
N ILE A 220 0.28 -8.35 9.42
CA ILE A 220 1.50 -9.10 9.76
C ILE A 220 1.14 -10.32 10.62
N PHE A 221 1.89 -11.42 10.55
CA PHE A 221 1.74 -12.59 11.43
C PHE A 221 1.95 -12.22 12.91
N PRO A 222 1.11 -12.71 13.84
CA PRO A 222 -0.08 -13.56 13.67
C PRO A 222 -1.39 -12.78 13.48
N LEU A 223 -1.37 -11.47 13.22
CA LEU A 223 -2.50 -10.54 13.28
C LEU A 223 -3.21 -10.32 11.92
N PHE A 224 -3.00 -11.19 10.93
CA PHE A 224 -3.43 -10.99 9.54
C PHE A 224 -4.87 -11.43 9.22
N PHE A 225 -5.54 -12.12 10.14
CA PHE A 225 -6.77 -12.89 9.87
C PHE A 225 -7.93 -12.07 9.26
N TRP A 226 -8.00 -10.77 9.54
CA TRP A 226 -9.06 -9.91 9.00
C TRP A 226 -8.94 -9.70 7.48
N LEU A 227 -7.72 -9.70 6.91
CA LEU A 227 -7.50 -9.25 5.54
C LEU A 227 -8.09 -10.21 4.50
N PRO A 228 -7.83 -11.54 4.55
CA PRO A 228 -8.41 -12.48 3.60
C PRO A 228 -9.93 -12.51 3.67
N GLU A 229 -10.49 -12.29 4.86
CA GLU A 229 -11.92 -12.31 5.11
C GLU A 229 -12.63 -11.03 4.64
N SER A 230 -11.92 -9.90 4.61
CA SER A 230 -12.49 -8.59 4.25
C SER A 230 -12.36 -8.27 2.75
N TYR A 231 -11.19 -8.50 2.16
CA TYR A 231 -10.83 -7.92 0.85
C TYR A 231 -11.49 -8.59 -0.37
N HIS A 232 -12.02 -9.81 -0.21
CA HIS A 232 -12.70 -10.55 -1.30
C HIS A 232 -14.18 -10.20 -1.45
N ARG A 233 -14.70 -9.21 -0.73
CA ARG A 233 -16.14 -8.90 -0.64
C ARG A 233 -16.59 -7.59 -1.28
N PRO A 234 -15.88 -6.46 -1.16
CA PRO A 234 -16.32 -5.22 -1.77
C PRO A 234 -16.19 -5.27 -3.31
N PRO A 235 -16.64 -4.22 -4.02
CA PRO A 235 -16.36 -4.06 -5.44
C PRO A 235 -14.86 -4.15 -5.73
N ALA A 236 -14.51 -4.62 -6.92
CA ALA A 236 -13.11 -4.79 -7.29
C ALA A 236 -12.33 -3.47 -7.29
N ALA A 237 -12.96 -2.35 -7.64
CA ALA A 237 -12.36 -1.02 -7.51
C ALA A 237 -11.87 -0.73 -6.10
N VAL A 238 -12.67 -1.10 -5.09
CA VAL A 238 -12.32 -0.96 -3.68
C VAL A 238 -11.24 -1.96 -3.28
N SER A 239 -11.41 -3.24 -3.64
CA SER A 239 -10.42 -4.28 -3.34
C SER A 239 -9.04 -3.98 -3.94
N ALA A 240 -8.98 -3.47 -5.16
CA ALA A 240 -7.74 -3.09 -5.84
C ALA A 240 -7.06 -1.91 -5.12
N PHE A 241 -7.83 -0.90 -4.72
CA PHE A 241 -7.29 0.20 -3.94
C PHE A 241 -6.76 -0.27 -2.59
N PHE A 242 -7.51 -1.12 -1.88
CA PHE A 242 -7.11 -1.65 -0.58
C PHE A 242 -5.85 -2.52 -0.68
N ALA A 243 -5.77 -3.32 -1.74
CA ALA A 243 -4.61 -4.16 -2.03
C ALA A 243 -3.34 -3.33 -2.25
N GLY A 244 -3.45 -2.17 -2.89
CA GLY A 244 -2.31 -1.30 -3.18
C GLY A 244 -1.97 -0.33 -2.05
N VAL A 245 -2.96 0.22 -1.34
CA VAL A 245 -2.76 1.40 -0.49
C VAL A 245 -2.78 1.09 1.00
N VAL A 246 -3.88 0.55 1.52
CA VAL A 246 -4.16 0.54 2.98
C VAL A 246 -3.04 -0.15 3.77
N THR A 247 -2.63 -1.35 3.34
CA THR A 247 -1.52 -2.08 3.99
C THR A 247 -0.16 -1.44 3.75
N LYS A 248 0.06 -0.79 2.60
CA LYS A 248 1.36 -0.21 2.22
C LYS A 248 1.62 1.08 2.97
N VAL A 249 0.58 1.89 3.17
CA VAL A 249 0.66 3.09 4.02
C VAL A 249 1.02 2.71 5.46
N GLY A 250 0.46 1.62 5.99
CA GLY A 250 0.86 1.09 7.30
C GLY A 250 2.32 0.66 7.35
N VAL A 251 2.81 -0.04 6.29
CA VAL A 251 4.23 -0.39 6.18
C VAL A 251 5.09 0.88 6.13
N CYS A 252 4.69 1.88 5.35
CA CYS A 252 5.44 3.13 5.27
C CYS A 252 5.51 3.87 6.62
N ALA A 253 4.43 3.82 7.40
CA ALA A 253 4.43 4.33 8.77
C ALA A 253 5.42 3.57 9.67
N LEU A 254 5.51 2.23 9.55
CA LEU A 254 6.54 1.45 10.25
C LEU A 254 7.95 1.87 9.85
N PHE A 255 8.24 2.03 8.56
CA PHE A 255 9.54 2.53 8.09
C PHE A 255 9.89 3.90 8.69
N LYS A 256 8.94 4.85 8.73
CA LYS A 256 9.15 6.17 9.35
C LYS A 256 9.35 6.07 10.86
N VAL A 257 8.51 5.31 11.57
CA VAL A 257 8.59 5.16 13.02
C VAL A 257 9.92 4.52 13.44
N TYR A 258 10.30 3.40 12.81
CA TYR A 258 11.55 2.72 13.13
C TYR A 258 12.78 3.50 12.65
N GLY A 259 12.71 4.10 11.46
CA GLY A 259 13.81 4.89 10.88
C GLY A 259 14.08 6.21 11.57
N LEU A 260 13.05 6.88 12.11
CA LEU A 260 13.22 8.19 12.74
C LEU A 260 13.31 8.10 14.27
N LEU A 261 12.52 7.22 14.91
CA LEU A 261 12.43 7.17 16.38
C LEU A 261 13.34 6.11 17.01
N PHE A 262 13.53 4.97 16.34
CA PHE A 262 14.21 3.81 16.93
C PHE A 262 15.53 3.45 16.25
N TYR A 263 16.06 4.30 15.37
CA TYR A 263 17.25 4.02 14.57
C TYR A 263 18.49 3.61 15.38
N LYS A 264 18.71 4.21 16.57
CA LYS A 264 19.82 3.84 17.48
C LYS A 264 19.61 2.53 18.23
N HIS A 265 18.36 2.09 18.36
CA HIS A 265 18.00 0.87 19.09
C HIS A 265 17.43 -0.18 18.13
N MET A 266 17.73 -0.07 16.83
CA MET A 266 17.15 -0.96 15.84
C MET A 266 17.51 -2.42 16.10
N GLU A 267 18.71 -2.69 16.60
CA GLU A 267 19.23 -4.02 16.98
C GLU A 267 18.27 -4.79 17.91
N VAL A 268 17.51 -4.09 18.76
CA VAL A 268 16.52 -4.68 19.67
C VAL A 268 15.34 -5.31 18.90
N PHE A 269 15.04 -4.78 17.72
CA PHE A 269 13.88 -5.17 16.91
C PHE A 269 14.23 -6.03 15.70
N GLN A 270 15.48 -5.98 15.22
CA GLN A 270 15.90 -6.63 13.96
C GLN A 270 15.48 -8.10 13.90
N GLY A 271 15.88 -8.91 14.87
CA GLY A 271 15.55 -10.34 14.89
C GLY A 271 14.05 -10.60 14.90
N ALA A 272 13.29 -9.83 15.71
CA ALA A 272 11.84 -9.96 15.75
C ALA A 272 11.20 -9.59 14.41
N LEU A 273 11.59 -8.46 13.81
CA LEU A 273 11.06 -7.99 12.52
C LEU A 273 11.39 -8.96 11.38
N ILE A 274 12.62 -9.47 11.32
CA ILE A 274 13.05 -10.46 10.32
C ILE A 274 12.15 -11.69 10.40
N TRP A 275 12.03 -12.31 11.56
CA TRP A 275 11.27 -13.55 11.72
C TRP A 275 9.76 -13.36 11.61
N ILE A 276 9.24 -12.24 12.11
CA ILE A 276 7.84 -11.85 11.86
C ILE A 276 7.60 -11.68 10.36
N GLY A 277 8.53 -11.06 9.62
CA GLY A 277 8.51 -10.98 8.17
C GLY A 277 8.46 -12.37 7.51
N VAL A 278 9.35 -13.28 7.92
CA VAL A 278 9.40 -14.68 7.45
C VAL A 278 8.07 -15.41 7.71
N PHE A 279 7.54 -15.38 8.93
CA PHE A 279 6.28 -16.04 9.24
C PHE A 279 5.10 -15.44 8.47
N THR A 280 5.10 -14.13 8.26
CA THR A 280 4.09 -13.45 7.45
C THR A 280 4.16 -13.89 5.98
N MET A 281 5.36 -13.95 5.40
CA MET A 281 5.52 -14.33 4.00
C MET A 281 5.14 -15.80 3.74
N VAL A 282 5.52 -16.69 4.66
CA VAL A 282 5.25 -18.13 4.61
C VAL A 282 3.76 -18.42 4.82
N SER A 283 3.15 -17.90 5.87
CA SER A 283 1.72 -18.10 6.14
C SER A 283 0.84 -17.55 5.00
N GLY A 284 1.21 -16.39 4.45
CA GLY A 284 0.57 -15.80 3.29
C GLY A 284 0.60 -16.72 2.07
N VAL A 285 1.78 -17.25 1.69
CA VAL A 285 1.90 -18.05 0.47
C VAL A 285 1.24 -19.42 0.59
N ILE A 286 1.31 -20.07 1.77
CA ILE A 286 0.62 -21.34 2.03
C ILE A 286 -0.89 -21.18 1.83
N GLY A 287 -1.49 -20.12 2.39
CA GLY A 287 -2.91 -19.82 2.18
C GLY A 287 -3.26 -19.55 0.72
N ALA A 288 -2.37 -18.87 -0.03
CA ALA A 288 -2.57 -18.62 -1.46
C ALA A 288 -2.48 -19.90 -2.32
N VAL A 289 -1.64 -20.86 -1.93
CA VAL A 289 -1.51 -22.16 -2.59
C VAL A 289 -2.74 -23.03 -2.34
N ALA A 290 -3.33 -22.99 -1.15
CA ALA A 290 -4.46 -23.83 -0.76
C ALA A 290 -5.81 -23.44 -1.42
N LEU A 291 -5.96 -22.20 -1.90
CA LEU A 291 -7.27 -21.67 -2.33
C LEU A 291 -7.46 -21.66 -3.85
N TYR A 292 -8.74 -21.69 -4.28
CA TYR A 292 -9.15 -21.65 -5.69
C TYR A 292 -9.99 -20.43 -6.07
N ASP A 293 -10.35 -19.57 -5.12
CA ASP A 293 -11.00 -18.28 -5.40
C ASP A 293 -9.92 -17.23 -5.66
N VAL A 294 -9.94 -16.61 -6.84
CA VAL A 294 -8.90 -15.66 -7.28
C VAL A 294 -8.73 -14.53 -6.28
N ARG A 295 -9.82 -13.91 -5.80
CA ARG A 295 -9.69 -12.76 -4.88
C ARG A 295 -9.12 -13.18 -3.54
N ARG A 296 -9.48 -14.37 -3.04
CA ARG A 296 -8.88 -14.89 -1.79
C ARG A 296 -7.41 -15.25 -1.96
N VAL A 297 -7.04 -15.89 -3.07
CA VAL A 297 -5.64 -16.18 -3.41
C VAL A 297 -4.84 -14.88 -3.45
N LEU A 298 -5.37 -13.85 -4.12
CA LEU A 298 -4.72 -12.53 -4.19
C LEU A 298 -4.62 -11.85 -2.82
N SER A 299 -5.61 -12.00 -1.94
CA SER A 299 -5.56 -11.49 -0.56
C SER A 299 -4.46 -12.15 0.27
N TYR A 300 -4.29 -13.45 0.17
CA TYR A 300 -3.21 -14.16 0.86
C TYR A 300 -1.83 -13.80 0.31
N HIS A 301 -1.74 -13.54 -0.99
CA HIS A 301 -0.52 -12.96 -1.56
C HIS A 301 -0.24 -11.56 -1.03
N ILE A 302 -1.24 -10.71 -0.72
CA ILE A 302 -0.96 -9.41 -0.08
C ILE A 302 -0.19 -9.64 1.21
N ILE A 303 -0.65 -10.55 2.07
CA ILE A 303 0.03 -10.91 3.33
C ILE A 303 1.45 -11.38 3.01
N SER A 304 1.58 -12.30 2.05
CA SER A 304 2.89 -12.84 1.69
C SER A 304 3.90 -11.75 1.31
N GLN A 305 3.48 -10.79 0.47
CA GLN A 305 4.32 -9.69 0.03
C GLN A 305 4.58 -8.64 1.13
N ILE A 306 3.65 -8.43 2.07
CA ILE A 306 3.93 -7.60 3.25
C ILE A 306 5.06 -8.22 4.07
N GLY A 307 5.11 -9.55 4.19
CA GLY A 307 6.21 -10.24 4.88
C GLY A 307 7.60 -9.90 4.33
N TYR A 308 7.76 -9.76 3.01
CA TYR A 308 9.02 -9.31 2.40
C TYR A 308 9.37 -7.86 2.78
N MET A 309 8.38 -6.97 2.86
CA MET A 309 8.61 -5.57 3.26
C MET A 309 9.04 -5.46 4.72
N ILE A 310 8.46 -6.29 5.59
CA ILE A 310 8.81 -6.34 7.02
C ILE A 310 10.16 -7.03 7.25
N PHE A 311 10.48 -8.06 6.45
CA PHE A 311 11.82 -8.64 6.39
C PHE A 311 12.86 -7.57 6.03
N GLY A 312 12.64 -6.80 4.97
CA GLY A 312 13.52 -5.70 4.58
C GLY A 312 13.62 -4.58 5.62
N LEU A 313 12.53 -4.26 6.32
CA LEU A 313 12.55 -3.34 7.46
C LEU A 313 13.52 -3.85 8.54
N GLY A 314 13.39 -5.14 8.92
CA GLY A 314 14.18 -5.78 9.95
C GLY A 314 15.67 -5.96 9.59
N LEU A 315 16.00 -6.16 8.31
CA LEU A 315 17.40 -6.21 7.86
C LEU A 315 18.15 -4.92 8.15
N PHE A 316 17.46 -3.77 8.10
CA PHE A 316 17.99 -2.43 8.36
C PHE A 316 19.21 -2.03 7.51
N GLY A 317 19.11 -0.92 6.77
CA GLY A 317 20.23 -0.38 6.02
C GLY A 317 19.88 0.01 4.59
N ALA A 318 20.77 0.78 3.96
CA ALA A 318 20.45 1.53 2.75
C ALA A 318 20.00 0.62 1.60
N LYS A 319 20.69 -0.51 1.39
CA LYS A 319 20.34 -1.50 0.35
C LYS A 319 19.00 -2.19 0.63
N ALA A 320 18.82 -2.75 1.83
CA ALA A 320 17.60 -3.47 2.21
C ALA A 320 16.34 -2.58 2.12
N TRP A 321 16.47 -1.34 2.59
CA TRP A 321 15.36 -0.37 2.58
C TRP A 321 15.10 0.16 1.17
N ALA A 322 16.12 0.38 0.34
CA ALA A 322 15.92 0.70 -1.07
C ALA A 322 15.19 -0.44 -1.81
N ALA A 323 15.59 -1.69 -1.58
CA ALA A 323 14.90 -2.85 -2.15
C ALA A 323 13.44 -2.94 -1.65
N SER A 324 13.19 -2.63 -0.39
CA SER A 324 11.84 -2.57 0.20
C SER A 324 10.97 -1.48 -0.44
N ILE A 325 11.51 -0.28 -0.66
CA ILE A 325 10.80 0.84 -1.31
C ILE A 325 10.43 0.48 -2.74
N PHE A 326 11.39 -0.06 -3.50
CA PHE A 326 11.13 -0.58 -4.85
C PHE A 326 10.01 -1.63 -4.81
N PHE A 327 10.11 -2.56 -3.86
CA PHE A 327 9.16 -3.67 -3.73
C PHE A 327 7.75 -3.22 -3.32
N ILE A 328 7.63 -2.16 -2.50
CA ILE A 328 6.36 -1.50 -2.18
C ILE A 328 5.72 -0.97 -3.45
N VAL A 329 6.45 -0.19 -4.26
CA VAL A 329 5.94 0.38 -5.53
C VAL A 329 5.52 -0.70 -6.50
N HIS A 330 6.37 -1.71 -6.71
CA HIS A 330 6.04 -2.87 -7.53
C HIS A 330 4.73 -3.52 -7.07
N ASN A 331 4.56 -3.73 -5.77
CA ASN A 331 3.36 -4.34 -5.21
C ASN A 331 2.11 -3.48 -5.39
N ILE A 332 2.21 -2.15 -5.23
CA ILE A 332 1.09 -1.22 -5.50
C ILE A 332 0.56 -1.47 -6.91
N LEU A 333 1.45 -1.50 -7.90
CA LEU A 333 1.06 -1.66 -9.31
C LEU A 333 0.55 -3.08 -9.60
N ALA A 334 1.35 -4.10 -9.30
CA ALA A 334 1.05 -5.48 -9.68
C ALA A 334 -0.19 -6.02 -8.95
N LYS A 335 -0.32 -5.80 -7.63
CA LYS A 335 -1.47 -6.34 -6.89
C LYS A 335 -2.78 -5.66 -7.24
N SER A 336 -2.81 -4.34 -7.29
CA SER A 336 -4.04 -3.65 -7.65
C SER A 336 -4.51 -4.05 -9.04
N ASN A 337 -3.58 -4.22 -9.98
CA ASN A 337 -3.94 -4.67 -11.32
C ASN A 337 -4.51 -6.10 -11.34
N LEU A 338 -3.93 -7.04 -10.58
CA LEU A 338 -4.46 -8.39 -10.47
C LEU A 338 -5.87 -8.43 -9.87
N PHE A 339 -6.24 -7.50 -8.99
CA PHE A 339 -7.61 -7.38 -8.50
C PHE A 339 -8.59 -6.87 -9.58
N PHE A 340 -8.18 -5.89 -10.40
CA PHE A 340 -8.99 -5.46 -11.55
C PHE A 340 -9.17 -6.60 -12.56
N ILE A 341 -8.10 -7.33 -12.85
CA ILE A 341 -8.14 -8.47 -13.77
C ILE A 341 -9.01 -9.60 -13.18
N GLY A 342 -8.92 -9.87 -11.88
CA GLY A 342 -9.80 -10.83 -11.21
C GLY A 342 -11.29 -10.45 -11.34
N ALA A 343 -11.61 -9.16 -11.34
CA ALA A 343 -12.96 -8.67 -11.62
C ALA A 343 -13.40 -8.97 -13.06
N GLU A 344 -12.51 -8.79 -14.03
CA GLU A 344 -12.75 -9.12 -15.43
C GLU A 344 -12.86 -10.63 -15.65
N MET A 345 -12.09 -11.45 -14.94
CA MET A 345 -12.26 -12.91 -14.93
C MET A 345 -13.68 -13.28 -14.49
N ASN A 346 -14.22 -12.64 -13.46
CA ASN A 346 -15.60 -12.88 -13.02
C ASN A 346 -16.64 -12.31 -14.01
N ARG A 347 -16.40 -11.13 -14.61
CA ARG A 347 -17.33 -10.52 -15.58
C ARG A 347 -17.42 -11.34 -16.88
N LEU A 348 -16.28 -11.80 -17.38
CA LEU A 348 -16.16 -12.48 -18.66
C LEU A 348 -16.34 -14.00 -18.54
N GLY A 349 -15.79 -14.59 -17.48
CA GLY A 349 -15.81 -16.03 -17.19
C GLY A 349 -16.87 -16.47 -16.17
N GLY A 350 -17.67 -15.54 -15.64
CA GLY A 350 -18.85 -15.82 -14.80
C GLY A 350 -18.56 -16.25 -13.35
N SER A 351 -17.29 -16.35 -12.93
CA SER A 351 -16.94 -16.73 -11.56
C SER A 351 -15.58 -16.20 -11.12
N TYR A 352 -15.39 -16.07 -9.81
CA TYR A 352 -14.06 -15.92 -9.20
C TYR A 352 -13.39 -17.26 -8.90
N ASN A 353 -14.11 -18.38 -9.00
CA ASN A 353 -13.58 -19.70 -8.74
C ASN A 353 -12.88 -20.26 -9.99
N LEU A 354 -11.58 -20.52 -9.87
CA LEU A 354 -10.72 -21.04 -10.95
C LEU A 354 -11.20 -22.38 -11.52
N GLN A 355 -11.94 -23.19 -10.76
CA GLN A 355 -12.47 -24.45 -11.27
C GLN A 355 -13.62 -24.25 -12.25
N LYS A 356 -14.34 -23.12 -12.14
CA LYS A 356 -15.52 -22.77 -12.94
C LYS A 356 -15.21 -21.84 -14.11
N THR A 357 -14.14 -21.06 -14.01
CA THR A 357 -13.69 -20.14 -15.05
C THR A 357 -12.52 -20.76 -15.78
N ARG A 358 -12.67 -21.04 -17.09
CA ARG A 358 -11.65 -21.71 -17.93
C ARG A 358 -11.60 -21.09 -19.32
N GLY A 359 -10.45 -21.23 -19.98
CA GLY A 359 -10.28 -20.93 -21.40
C GLY A 359 -10.36 -19.44 -21.77
N LEU A 360 -10.12 -18.53 -20.81
CA LEU A 360 -10.18 -17.09 -21.08
C LEU A 360 -9.17 -16.64 -22.14
N TYR A 361 -8.06 -17.35 -22.34
CA TYR A 361 -7.06 -17.06 -23.36
C TYR A 361 -7.65 -17.04 -24.78
N ASN A 362 -8.44 -18.08 -25.11
CA ASN A 362 -9.00 -18.23 -26.45
C ASN A 362 -10.05 -17.17 -26.81
N PHE A 363 -10.76 -16.64 -25.80
CA PHE A 363 -11.85 -15.68 -26.02
C PHE A 363 -11.44 -14.22 -25.77
N TYR A 364 -10.47 -14.00 -24.87
CA TYR A 364 -10.06 -12.67 -24.38
C TYR A 364 -8.53 -12.57 -24.26
N PRO A 365 -7.79 -12.62 -25.38
CA PRO A 365 -6.32 -12.66 -25.37
C PRO A 365 -5.69 -11.42 -24.71
N LEU A 366 -6.29 -10.24 -24.89
CA LEU A 366 -5.77 -9.01 -24.26
C LEU A 366 -5.78 -9.07 -22.72
N ILE A 367 -6.89 -9.49 -22.10
CA ILE A 367 -6.95 -9.65 -20.63
C ILE A 367 -5.95 -10.70 -20.15
N SER A 368 -5.77 -11.76 -20.95
CA SER A 368 -4.82 -12.84 -20.65
C SER A 368 -3.38 -12.33 -20.68
N LEU A 369 -3.01 -11.52 -21.67
CA LEU A 369 -1.69 -10.88 -21.73
C LEU A 369 -1.46 -9.93 -20.55
N LEU A 370 -2.45 -9.10 -20.21
CA LEU A 370 -2.35 -8.17 -19.07
C LEU A 370 -2.26 -8.92 -17.73
N PHE A 371 -2.95 -10.06 -17.61
CA PHE A 371 -2.80 -10.98 -16.48
C PHE A 371 -1.38 -11.53 -16.43
N PHE A 372 -0.88 -12.06 -17.55
CA PHE A 372 0.45 -12.64 -17.65
C PHE A 372 1.51 -11.65 -17.18
N ILE A 373 1.51 -10.42 -17.70
CA ILE A 373 2.44 -9.35 -17.30
C ILE A 373 2.37 -9.11 -15.79
N SER A 374 1.17 -9.00 -15.22
CA SER A 374 1.00 -8.67 -13.80
C SER A 374 1.33 -9.84 -12.87
N ALA A 375 1.00 -11.06 -13.29
CA ALA A 375 1.23 -12.28 -12.53
C ALA A 375 2.72 -12.61 -12.49
N PHE A 376 3.42 -12.57 -13.62
CA PHE A 376 4.87 -12.81 -13.69
C PHE A 376 5.68 -11.67 -13.09
N SER A 377 5.14 -10.45 -13.09
CA SER A 377 5.68 -9.38 -12.27
C SER A 377 5.66 -9.73 -10.79
N LEU A 378 4.55 -10.28 -10.27
CA LEU A 378 4.46 -10.69 -8.86
C LEU A 378 5.35 -11.91 -8.53
N THR A 379 5.59 -12.83 -9.47
CA THR A 379 6.48 -13.97 -9.24
C THR A 379 7.93 -13.51 -9.04
N GLY A 380 8.34 -12.46 -9.75
CA GLY A 380 9.68 -11.89 -9.67
C GLY A 380 10.68 -12.60 -10.58
N ILE A 381 10.25 -12.98 -11.78
CA ILE A 381 11.11 -13.55 -12.82
C ILE A 381 11.61 -12.41 -13.74
N PRO A 382 12.89 -12.39 -14.18
CA PRO A 382 13.34 -11.45 -15.19
C PRO A 382 12.54 -11.58 -16.51
N PRO A 383 12.19 -10.48 -17.19
CA PRO A 383 12.56 -9.09 -16.95
C PRO A 383 11.50 -8.27 -16.17
N PHE A 384 10.64 -8.93 -15.37
CA PHE A 384 9.52 -8.23 -14.72
C PHE A 384 9.91 -7.56 -13.41
N SER A 385 9.13 -6.55 -12.99
CA SER A 385 9.54 -5.66 -11.91
C SER A 385 9.72 -6.32 -10.54
N GLY A 386 8.95 -7.33 -10.18
CA GLY A 386 9.13 -7.99 -8.87
C GLY A 386 10.49 -8.65 -8.69
N PHE A 387 11.24 -8.90 -9.78
CA PHE A 387 12.58 -9.47 -9.72
C PHE A 387 13.54 -8.57 -8.94
N TRP A 388 13.62 -7.28 -9.31
CA TRP A 388 14.58 -6.34 -8.72
C TRP A 388 14.36 -6.12 -7.22
N GLY A 389 13.10 -6.01 -6.80
CA GLY A 389 12.78 -5.86 -5.37
C GLY A 389 13.08 -7.11 -4.55
N LYS A 390 12.73 -8.30 -5.05
CA LYS A 390 13.00 -9.56 -4.34
C LYS A 390 14.49 -9.90 -4.32
N LEU A 391 15.18 -9.72 -5.44
CA LEU A 391 16.62 -9.94 -5.53
C LEU A 391 17.35 -9.04 -4.53
N GLY A 392 17.08 -7.74 -4.54
CA GLY A 392 17.74 -6.81 -3.62
C GLY A 392 17.48 -7.12 -2.15
N LEU A 393 16.29 -7.61 -1.79
CA LEU A 393 15.98 -8.06 -0.43
C LEU A 393 16.73 -9.33 -0.04
N VAL A 394 16.82 -10.30 -0.95
CA VAL A 394 17.53 -11.56 -0.72
C VAL A 394 19.03 -11.30 -0.62
N GLU A 395 19.61 -10.51 -1.53
CA GLU A 395 21.02 -10.09 -1.50
C GLU A 395 21.35 -9.38 -0.18
N ALA A 396 20.52 -8.42 0.23
CA ALA A 396 20.71 -7.74 1.51
C ALA A 396 20.62 -8.70 2.71
N GLY A 397 19.75 -9.71 2.64
CA GLY A 397 19.65 -10.74 3.68
C GLY A 397 20.88 -11.64 3.76
N PHE A 398 21.45 -12.04 2.61
CA PHE A 398 22.71 -12.77 2.56
C PHE A 398 23.89 -11.93 3.08
N GLU A 399 23.98 -10.65 2.68
CA GLU A 399 25.00 -9.72 3.18
C GLU A 399 24.90 -9.50 4.71
N ALA A 400 23.68 -9.55 5.27
CA ALA A 400 23.43 -9.47 6.70
C ALA A 400 23.65 -10.79 7.47
N ASN A 401 24.15 -11.85 6.82
CA ASN A 401 24.29 -13.21 7.37
C ASN A 401 22.96 -13.89 7.78
N GLU A 402 21.82 -13.39 7.31
CA GLU A 402 20.49 -13.95 7.55
C GLU A 402 20.15 -15.04 6.53
N TYR A 403 21.02 -16.04 6.42
CA TYR A 403 20.97 -17.10 5.41
C TYR A 403 19.65 -17.88 5.44
N LEU A 404 19.17 -18.22 6.64
CA LEU A 404 17.96 -19.02 6.81
C LEU A 404 16.70 -18.22 6.43
N ALA A 405 16.59 -16.98 6.91
CA ALA A 405 15.47 -16.10 6.56
C ALA A 405 15.45 -15.79 5.05
N SER A 406 16.61 -15.55 4.44
CA SER A 406 16.75 -15.33 2.99
C SER A 406 16.38 -16.56 2.17
N SER A 407 16.70 -17.76 2.65
CA SER A 407 16.30 -19.03 2.04
C SER A 407 14.78 -19.22 2.05
N PHE A 408 14.12 -18.86 3.15
CA PHE A 408 12.64 -18.83 3.19
C PHE A 408 12.06 -17.82 2.21
N ALA A 409 12.67 -16.63 2.08
CA ALA A 409 12.25 -15.64 1.09
C ALA A 409 12.35 -16.17 -0.35
N LEU A 410 13.37 -16.96 -0.68
CA LEU A 410 13.47 -17.63 -1.99
C LEU A 410 12.40 -18.70 -2.17
N LEU A 411 12.19 -19.57 -1.17
CA LEU A 411 11.17 -20.62 -1.19
C LEU A 411 9.76 -20.04 -1.38
N VAL A 412 9.44 -18.95 -0.67
CA VAL A 412 8.16 -18.24 -0.83
C VAL A 412 8.01 -17.66 -2.23
N GLY A 413 9.11 -17.20 -2.85
CA GLY A 413 9.14 -16.76 -4.25
C GLY A 413 8.71 -17.89 -5.19
N LEU A 414 9.26 -19.09 -5.00
CA LEU A 414 8.91 -20.28 -5.78
C LEU A 414 7.43 -20.68 -5.60
N LEU A 415 6.94 -20.69 -4.35
CA LEU A 415 5.52 -20.99 -4.07
C LEU A 415 4.57 -19.91 -4.64
N THR A 416 5.03 -18.66 -4.70
CA THR A 416 4.29 -17.58 -5.37
C THR A 416 4.16 -17.85 -6.86
N THR A 417 5.26 -18.29 -7.50
CA THR A 417 5.26 -18.73 -8.90
C THR A 417 4.27 -19.85 -9.13
N TYR A 418 4.32 -20.90 -8.31
CA TYR A 418 3.35 -22.00 -8.39
C TYR A 418 1.89 -21.49 -8.32
N SER A 419 1.58 -20.62 -7.34
CA SER A 419 0.23 -20.09 -7.16
C SER A 419 -0.24 -19.23 -8.35
N MET A 420 0.63 -18.41 -8.93
CA MET A 420 0.31 -17.61 -10.13
C MET A 420 0.14 -18.47 -11.38
N VAL A 421 1.01 -19.47 -11.58
CA VAL A 421 0.89 -20.44 -12.67
C VAL A 421 -0.39 -21.27 -12.54
N LYS A 422 -0.80 -21.64 -11.32
CA LYS A 422 -2.10 -22.28 -11.07
C LYS A 422 -3.27 -21.42 -11.55
N ILE A 423 -3.27 -20.12 -11.28
CA ILE A 423 -4.30 -19.21 -11.80
C ILE A 423 -4.26 -19.15 -13.34
N TRP A 424 -3.06 -19.07 -13.93
CA TRP A 424 -2.87 -19.05 -15.37
C TRP A 424 -3.45 -20.30 -16.05
N ILE A 425 -3.05 -21.49 -15.59
CA ILE A 425 -3.45 -22.76 -16.19
C ILE A 425 -4.96 -22.94 -16.08
N LEU A 426 -5.51 -22.85 -14.86
CA LEU A 426 -6.92 -23.13 -14.61
C LEU A 426 -7.84 -22.06 -15.23
N GLY A 427 -7.49 -20.79 -15.08
CA GLY A 427 -8.33 -19.67 -15.50
C GLY A 427 -8.24 -19.33 -16.99
N PHE A 428 -7.04 -19.40 -17.57
CA PHE A 428 -6.77 -18.87 -18.91
C PHE A 428 -6.47 -19.96 -19.93
N TRP A 429 -5.60 -20.92 -19.60
CA TRP A 429 -5.07 -21.90 -20.56
C TRP A 429 -5.99 -23.09 -20.83
N GLU A 430 -6.56 -23.71 -19.79
CA GLU A 430 -7.37 -24.92 -19.93
C GLU A 430 -8.57 -24.71 -20.85
N THR A 431 -8.82 -25.64 -21.77
CA THR A 431 -9.96 -25.58 -22.68
C THR A 431 -11.29 -25.77 -21.93
N PRO A 432 -12.33 -24.99 -22.25
CA PRO A 432 -13.64 -25.14 -21.59
C PRO A 432 -14.26 -26.50 -21.93
N LYS A 433 -14.81 -27.20 -20.93
CA LYS A 433 -15.59 -28.43 -21.15
C LYS A 433 -16.98 -28.18 -21.78
N SER A 434 -17.44 -26.93 -21.86
CA SER A 434 -18.72 -26.57 -22.52
C SER A 434 -18.68 -25.15 -23.10
N GLU A 435 -19.43 -24.90 -24.18
CA GLU A 435 -19.56 -23.58 -24.84
C GLU A 435 -20.26 -22.49 -24.01
N LYS A 436 -20.79 -22.81 -22.82
CA LYS A 436 -21.55 -21.86 -21.98
C LYS A 436 -20.69 -20.71 -21.41
N CYS A 437 -19.38 -20.69 -21.63
CA CYS A 437 -18.47 -19.62 -21.21
C CYS A 437 -18.44 -18.42 -22.18
N ARG A 438 -19.58 -18.02 -22.76
CA ARG A 438 -19.69 -16.75 -23.50
C ARG A 438 -20.11 -15.64 -22.53
N GLY A 439 -19.13 -14.87 -22.07
CA GLY A 439 -19.34 -13.61 -21.35
C GLY A 439 -20.17 -12.60 -22.16
N PRO A 440 -20.47 -11.42 -21.59
CA PRO A 440 -21.32 -10.40 -22.23
C PRO A 440 -20.80 -9.98 -23.62
N LYS A 441 -21.72 -9.64 -24.54
CA LYS A 441 -21.40 -9.23 -25.94
C LYS A 441 -20.37 -8.09 -26.02
N ASN A 442 -20.35 -7.18 -25.04
CA ASN A 442 -19.33 -6.13 -24.95
C ASN A 442 -18.06 -6.67 -24.27
N LYS A 443 -17.14 -7.16 -25.11
CA LYS A 443 -15.90 -7.81 -24.67
C LYS A 443 -14.99 -6.84 -23.89
N TYR A 444 -14.85 -5.59 -24.35
CA TYR A 444 -13.88 -4.64 -23.81
C TYR A 444 -14.52 -3.28 -23.52
N GLN A 445 -14.77 -3.00 -22.24
CA GLN A 445 -15.19 -1.67 -21.79
C GLN A 445 -13.95 -0.82 -21.48
N MET A 446 -13.75 0.27 -22.22
CA MET A 446 -12.56 1.12 -22.10
C MET A 446 -12.29 1.62 -20.68
N LYS A 447 -13.35 1.98 -19.94
CA LYS A 447 -13.26 2.41 -18.52
C LYS A 447 -12.60 1.36 -17.61
N ARG A 448 -12.64 0.08 -17.98
CA ARG A 448 -12.03 -1.03 -17.23
C ARG A 448 -10.67 -1.44 -17.78
N ILE A 449 -10.54 -1.50 -19.10
CA ILE A 449 -9.31 -1.96 -19.76
C ILE A 449 -8.19 -0.94 -19.66
N VAL A 450 -8.48 0.35 -19.77
CA VAL A 450 -7.45 1.40 -19.72
C VAL A 450 -6.72 1.41 -18.37
N PRO A 451 -7.38 1.37 -17.20
CA PRO A 451 -6.70 1.20 -15.91
C PRO A 451 -5.80 -0.02 -15.84
N ILE A 452 -6.28 -1.17 -16.34
CA ILE A 452 -5.51 -2.42 -16.32
C ILE A 452 -4.26 -2.29 -17.19
N PHE A 453 -4.42 -1.73 -18.38
CA PHE A 453 -3.34 -1.50 -19.32
C PHE A 453 -2.28 -0.55 -18.74
N ILE A 454 -2.69 0.59 -18.16
CA ILE A 454 -1.78 1.57 -17.53
C ILE A 454 -0.93 0.89 -16.46
N LEU A 455 -1.56 0.15 -15.53
CA LEU A 455 -0.83 -0.50 -14.44
C LEU A 455 0.08 -1.65 -14.94
N SER A 456 -0.36 -2.42 -15.94
CA SER A 456 0.47 -3.45 -16.57
C SER A 456 1.70 -2.84 -17.25
N MET A 457 1.52 -1.78 -18.04
CA MET A 457 2.61 -1.14 -18.77
C MET A 457 3.59 -0.45 -17.84
N LEU A 458 3.11 0.23 -16.79
CA LEU A 458 3.99 0.80 -15.77
C LEU A 458 4.79 -0.28 -15.04
N SER A 459 4.14 -1.40 -14.66
CA SER A 459 4.80 -2.54 -14.01
C SER A 459 5.86 -3.19 -14.91
N LEU A 460 5.62 -3.25 -16.23
CA LEU A 460 6.57 -3.74 -17.21
C LEU A 460 7.72 -2.74 -17.43
N TYR A 461 7.40 -1.45 -17.53
CA TYR A 461 8.38 -0.37 -17.72
C TYR A 461 9.42 -0.35 -16.59
N ILE A 462 8.98 -0.36 -15.33
CA ILE A 462 9.90 -0.39 -14.18
C ILE A 462 10.64 -1.73 -14.04
N GLY A 463 10.21 -2.78 -14.74
CA GLY A 463 10.93 -4.06 -14.81
C GLY A 463 12.06 -4.04 -15.84
N LEU A 464 11.77 -3.50 -17.03
CA LEU A 464 12.72 -3.38 -18.14
C LEU A 464 13.74 -2.26 -17.90
N TRP A 465 13.32 -1.14 -17.32
CA TRP A 465 14.16 0.02 -17.01
C TRP A 465 14.04 0.38 -15.52
N PRO A 466 14.67 -0.40 -14.63
CA PRO A 466 14.52 -0.24 -13.19
C PRO A 466 15.25 0.99 -12.63
N GLU A 467 16.20 1.56 -13.38
CA GLU A 467 17.15 2.60 -12.91
C GLU A 467 16.47 3.81 -12.26
N MET A 468 15.39 4.32 -12.86
CA MET A 468 14.65 5.46 -12.31
C MET A 468 14.08 5.13 -10.93
N LEU A 469 13.48 3.95 -10.76
CA LEU A 469 12.88 3.58 -9.48
C LEU A 469 13.94 3.15 -8.47
N LEU A 470 15.02 2.50 -8.90
CA LEU A 470 16.15 2.13 -8.04
C LEU A 470 16.85 3.36 -7.46
N SER A 471 17.11 4.38 -8.29
CA SER A 471 17.72 5.64 -7.85
C SER A 471 16.85 6.38 -6.83
N LEU A 472 15.54 6.53 -7.10
CA LEU A 472 14.59 7.11 -6.15
C LEU A 472 14.50 6.30 -4.85
N SER A 473 14.49 4.97 -4.95
CA SER A 473 14.43 4.09 -3.78
C SER A 473 15.70 4.19 -2.94
N LYS A 474 16.87 4.31 -3.57
CA LYS A 474 18.15 4.54 -2.89
C LYS A 474 18.17 5.89 -2.17
N GLN A 475 17.77 6.96 -2.85
CA GLN A 475 17.69 8.30 -2.24
C GLN A 475 16.72 8.33 -1.06
N GLY A 476 15.51 7.77 -1.21
CA GLY A 476 14.53 7.70 -0.13
C GLY A 476 15.01 6.87 1.07
N SER A 477 15.70 5.77 0.81
CA SER A 477 16.32 4.92 1.84
C SER A 477 17.40 5.67 2.62
N GLU A 478 18.31 6.35 1.92
CA GLU A 478 19.40 7.12 2.54
C GLU A 478 18.87 8.30 3.38
N GLN A 479 17.79 8.94 2.95
CA GLN A 479 17.13 10.01 3.72
C GLN A 479 16.49 9.46 5.01
N LEU A 480 15.72 8.38 4.92
CA LEU A 480 15.08 7.76 6.09
C LEU A 480 16.10 7.27 7.14
N LEU A 481 17.27 6.79 6.70
CA LEU A 481 18.35 6.32 7.58
C LEU A 481 19.21 7.44 8.17
N ARG A 482 18.94 8.70 7.82
CA ARG A 482 19.66 9.88 8.35
C ARG A 482 18.71 10.83 9.10
N PRO A 483 18.23 10.46 10.31
CA PRO A 483 17.34 11.31 11.11
C PRO A 483 17.93 12.69 11.44
N LYS A 484 19.27 12.83 11.47
CA LYS A 484 19.95 14.11 11.65
C LYS A 484 19.54 15.17 10.63
N LEU A 485 19.25 14.78 9.38
CA LEU A 485 18.78 15.73 8.36
C LEU A 485 17.43 16.35 8.77
N TYR A 486 16.53 15.53 9.32
CA TYR A 486 15.26 16.00 9.84
C TYR A 486 15.49 16.88 11.08
N GLN A 487 16.36 16.45 12.00
CA GLN A 487 16.68 17.23 13.20
C GLN A 487 17.27 18.60 12.87
N GLU A 488 18.28 18.68 12.00
CA GLU A 488 18.98 19.92 11.64
C GLU A 488 18.08 20.88 10.85
N GLN A 489 17.28 20.40 9.91
CA GLN A 489 16.40 21.27 9.12
C GLN A 489 15.17 21.75 9.90
N ILE A 490 14.70 20.99 10.89
CA ILE A 490 13.52 21.33 11.68
C ILE A 490 13.88 22.13 12.93
N LEU A 491 14.96 21.75 13.63
CA LEU A 491 15.37 22.39 14.88
C LEU A 491 16.47 23.43 14.68
N GLY A 492 17.21 23.40 13.57
CA GLY A 492 18.27 24.38 13.26
C GLY A 492 17.76 25.80 12.99
N GLY A 493 16.46 25.97 12.72
CA GLY A 493 15.79 27.27 12.70
C GLY A 493 15.45 27.86 14.08
N VAL A 494 15.76 27.14 15.16
CA VAL A 494 15.44 27.48 16.57
C VAL A 494 16.70 27.89 17.35
N ARG A 495 17.82 28.19 16.68
CA ARG A 495 19.02 28.72 17.33
C ARG A 495 18.96 30.23 17.53
#